data_AF-A0A673LAZ0-F1
#
_entry.id   AF-A0A673LAZ0-F1
#
_cell.length_a   1.000
_cell.length_b   1.000
_cell.length_c   1.000
_cell.angle_alpha   90.00
_cell.angle_beta   90.00
_cell.angle_gamma   90.00
#
_symmetry.space_group_name_H-M   'P 1'
#
loop_
_entity.id
_entity.type
_entity.pdbx_description
1 polymer ?
#
loop_
_entity_poly.entity_id
_entity_poly.type
_entity_poly.pdbx_seq_one_letter_code
_entity_poly.pdbx_strand_id
1 'polypeptide(L)'
;RCIDAQITRLRQKISTEESSHGDKEHVIREYAEAHSNYKSKSSQLRDLRKFIDRLDHIMIDRQDRYKSMRRSLSVRCKLYFNNFMMQLNCSGSMMFDHINESLSISVKPPGQEKNNVNDMRSLSGGERSFSTVCFILALWEITESPFRCLDEFDVYMDMHNRSISMNMLVALSERQHVRQFIFITPQSTSHLPKSAHITIHQLQDPEREAEEE
;
A
#
# COMPACT_ATOMS: atom_id res chain seq x y z
N ARG A 1 16.66 87.92 -22.78
CA ARG A 1 15.54 87.74 -21.81
C ARG A 1 14.83 86.39 -21.98
N CYS A 2 15.53 85.26 -21.96
CA CYS A 2 14.88 83.95 -22.18
C CYS A 2 15.33 82.86 -21.20
N ILE A 3 16.56 82.97 -20.67
CA ILE A 3 17.14 81.96 -19.77
C ILE A 3 16.55 82.07 -18.36
N ASP A 4 16.41 83.27 -17.79
CA ASP A 4 15.87 83.45 -16.44
C ASP A 4 14.41 82.98 -16.32
N ALA A 5 13.61 83.21 -17.35
CA ALA A 5 12.23 82.72 -17.41
C ALA A 5 12.18 81.18 -17.49
N GLN A 6 13.10 80.55 -18.22
CA GLN A 6 13.22 79.08 -18.25
C GLN A 6 13.70 78.52 -16.92
N ILE A 7 14.70 79.13 -16.27
CA ILE A 7 15.18 78.73 -14.94
C ILE A 7 14.04 78.80 -13.93
N THR A 8 13.26 79.87 -13.94
CA THR A 8 12.12 80.06 -13.03
C THR A 8 11.05 79.00 -13.25
N ARG A 9 10.72 78.71 -14.53
CA ARG A 9 9.76 77.66 -14.88
C ARG A 9 10.23 76.27 -14.47
N LEU A 10 11.51 75.96 -14.65
CA LEU A 10 12.11 74.69 -14.24
C LEU A 10 12.11 74.53 -12.72
N ARG A 11 12.48 75.58 -11.97
CA ARG A 11 12.41 75.58 -10.49
C ARG A 11 11.00 75.37 -9.97
N GLN A 12 10.03 76.03 -10.58
CA GLN A 12 8.63 75.88 -10.19
C GLN A 12 8.16 74.44 -10.44
N LYS A 13 8.56 73.84 -11.58
CA LYS A 13 8.26 72.45 -11.92
C LYS A 13 8.92 71.46 -10.95
N ILE A 14 10.18 71.70 -10.57
CA ILE A 14 10.90 70.91 -9.56
C ILE A 14 10.18 70.99 -8.21
N SER A 15 9.79 72.19 -7.78
CA SER A 15 9.09 72.40 -6.51
C SER A 15 7.71 71.72 -6.48
N THR A 16 6.96 71.73 -7.59
CA THR A 16 5.69 70.99 -7.68
C THR A 16 5.92 69.48 -7.54
N GLU A 17 6.94 68.94 -8.21
CA GLU A 17 7.27 67.51 -8.17
C GLU A 17 7.79 67.07 -6.79
N GLU A 18 8.66 67.86 -6.16
CA GLU A 18 9.17 67.62 -4.81
C GLU A 18 8.05 67.64 -3.76
N SER A 19 7.02 68.47 -3.97
CA SER A 19 5.84 68.52 -3.09
C SER A 19 4.95 67.27 -3.21
N SER A 20 4.92 66.63 -4.40
CA SER A 20 4.10 65.44 -4.66
C SER A 20 4.83 64.13 -4.36
N HIS A 21 6.14 64.05 -4.58
CA HIS A 21 6.92 62.81 -4.52
C HIS A 21 8.04 62.83 -3.47
N GLY A 22 8.19 63.93 -2.73
CA GLY A 22 9.31 64.15 -1.82
C GLY A 22 10.59 64.62 -2.53
N ASP A 23 11.60 64.97 -1.74
CA ASP A 23 12.90 65.40 -2.27
C ASP A 23 13.57 64.28 -3.09
N LYS A 24 14.45 64.64 -4.01
CA LYS A 24 15.22 63.74 -4.88
C LYS A 24 15.83 62.57 -4.11
N GLU A 25 16.36 62.82 -2.92
CA GLU A 25 16.97 61.78 -2.07
C GLU A 25 15.93 60.80 -1.47
N HIS A 26 14.70 61.26 -1.24
CA HIS A 26 13.60 60.40 -0.84
C HIS A 26 13.18 59.47 -1.99
N VAL A 27 12.98 60.01 -3.19
CA VAL A 27 12.62 59.22 -4.39
C VAL A 27 13.69 58.18 -4.73
N ILE A 28 14.98 58.53 -4.62
CA ILE A 28 16.08 57.59 -4.85
C ILE A 28 16.06 56.45 -3.82
N ARG A 29 15.78 56.74 -2.54
CA ARG A 29 15.68 55.73 -1.49
C ARG A 29 14.50 54.79 -1.70
N GLU A 30 13.31 55.34 -1.97
CA GLU A 30 12.12 54.54 -2.25
C GLU A 30 12.33 53.63 -3.47
N TYR A 31 12.93 54.16 -4.54
CA TYR A 31 13.29 53.36 -5.70
C TYR A 31 14.27 52.24 -5.33
N ALA A 32 15.32 52.54 -4.56
CA ALA A 32 16.32 51.55 -4.16
C ALA A 32 15.69 50.43 -3.30
N GLU A 33 14.80 50.79 -2.37
CA GLU A 33 14.06 49.84 -1.53
C GLU A 33 13.10 48.99 -2.36
N ALA A 34 12.27 49.61 -3.20
CA ALA A 34 11.34 48.91 -4.09
C ALA A 34 12.08 47.97 -5.05
N HIS A 35 13.22 48.40 -5.60
CA HIS A 35 14.07 47.59 -6.47
C HIS A 35 14.68 46.40 -5.72
N SER A 36 15.17 46.62 -4.49
CA SER A 36 15.68 45.55 -3.62
C SER A 36 14.60 44.51 -3.29
N ASN A 37 13.41 45.00 -2.91
CA ASN A 37 12.25 44.15 -2.62
C ASN A 37 11.80 43.35 -3.84
N TYR A 38 11.73 43.98 -5.01
CA TYR A 38 11.45 43.30 -6.28
C TYR A 38 12.47 42.21 -6.56
N LYS A 39 13.77 42.50 -6.42
CA LYS A 39 14.86 41.54 -6.67
C LYS A 39 14.78 40.34 -5.72
N SER A 40 14.50 40.59 -4.44
CA SER A 40 14.31 39.55 -3.41
C SER A 40 13.11 38.66 -3.73
N LYS A 41 11.92 39.24 -3.94
CA LYS A 41 10.69 38.48 -4.28
C LYS A 41 10.83 37.72 -5.59
N SER A 42 11.47 38.32 -6.60
CA SER A 42 11.77 37.66 -7.87
C SER A 42 12.69 36.45 -7.69
N SER A 43 13.67 36.54 -6.79
CA SER A 43 14.51 35.38 -6.45
C SER A 43 13.72 34.29 -5.75
N GLN A 44 12.94 34.64 -4.72
CA GLN A 44 12.09 33.69 -4.00
C GLN A 44 11.12 32.98 -4.94
N LEU A 45 10.52 33.69 -5.90
CA LEU A 45 9.62 33.10 -6.89
C LEU A 45 10.36 32.11 -7.81
N ARG A 46 11.59 32.44 -8.25
CA ARG A 46 12.41 31.50 -9.03
C ARG A 46 12.73 30.24 -8.24
N ASP A 47 13.07 30.38 -6.97
CA ASP A 47 13.42 29.25 -6.11
C ASP A 47 12.20 28.38 -5.81
N LEU A 48 11.04 29.00 -5.59
CA LEU A 48 9.77 28.28 -5.41
C LEU A 48 9.37 27.49 -6.66
N ARG A 49 9.53 28.08 -7.86
CA ARG A 49 9.29 27.36 -9.13
C ARG A 49 10.18 26.13 -9.26
N LYS A 50 11.49 26.29 -9.02
CA LYS A 50 12.42 25.15 -9.01
C LYS A 50 12.04 24.09 -7.98
N PHE A 51 11.50 24.51 -6.84
CA PHE A 51 11.05 23.58 -5.81
C PHE A 51 9.81 22.79 -6.26
N ILE A 52 8.84 23.45 -6.89
CA ILE A 52 7.66 22.78 -7.48
C ILE A 52 8.10 21.78 -8.54
N ASP A 53 8.99 22.17 -9.47
CA ASP A 53 9.49 21.28 -10.52
C ASP A 53 10.15 20.02 -9.92
N ARG A 54 10.90 20.18 -8.82
CA ARG A 54 11.50 19.05 -8.09
C ARG A 54 10.45 18.14 -7.45
N LEU A 55 9.42 18.71 -6.84
CA LEU A 55 8.33 17.91 -6.25
C LEU A 55 7.59 17.12 -7.33
N ASP A 56 7.33 17.72 -8.49
CA ASP A 56 6.68 17.03 -9.62
C ASP A 56 7.51 15.84 -10.09
N HIS A 57 8.83 16.00 -10.24
CA HIS A 57 9.72 14.90 -10.58
C HIS A 57 9.72 13.78 -9.54
N ILE A 58 9.75 14.13 -8.25
CA ILE A 58 9.68 13.15 -7.14
C ILE A 58 8.33 12.41 -7.17
N MET A 59 7.24 13.11 -7.43
CA MET A 59 5.91 12.51 -7.50
C MET A 59 5.78 11.51 -8.66
N ILE A 60 6.28 11.88 -9.84
CA ILE A 60 6.29 10.99 -11.02
C ILE A 60 7.11 9.73 -10.72
N ASP A 61 8.34 9.89 -10.23
CA ASP A 61 9.24 8.79 -9.89
C ASP A 61 8.65 7.87 -8.81
N ARG A 62 8.02 8.44 -7.76
CA ARG A 62 7.31 7.66 -6.73
C ARG A 62 6.14 6.87 -7.33
N GLN A 63 5.36 7.49 -8.22
CA GLN A 63 4.21 6.85 -8.85
C GLN A 63 4.63 5.68 -9.75
N ASP A 64 5.73 5.83 -10.48
CA ASP A 64 6.25 4.77 -11.36
C ASP A 64 6.86 3.60 -10.57
N ARG A 65 7.59 3.90 -9.49
CA ARG A 65 8.03 2.87 -8.54
C ARG A 65 6.86 2.12 -7.92
N TYR A 66 5.81 2.82 -7.49
CA TYR A 66 4.61 2.20 -6.93
C TYR A 66 3.93 1.27 -7.95
N LYS A 67 3.72 1.73 -9.19
CA LYS A 67 3.12 0.91 -10.25
C LYS A 67 3.94 -0.36 -10.53
N SER A 68 5.27 -0.23 -10.57
CA SER A 68 6.19 -1.34 -10.82
C SER A 68 6.16 -2.36 -9.68
N MET A 69 6.25 -1.89 -8.44
CA MET A 69 6.14 -2.72 -7.24
C MET A 69 4.79 -3.45 -7.18
N ARG A 70 3.69 -2.72 -7.37
CA ARG A 70 2.34 -3.30 -7.35
C ARG A 70 2.17 -4.40 -8.41
N ARG A 71 2.62 -4.16 -9.64
CA ARG A 71 2.56 -5.18 -10.71
C ARG A 71 3.38 -6.42 -10.35
N SER A 72 4.58 -6.23 -9.79
CA SER A 72 5.42 -7.34 -9.34
C SER A 72 4.74 -8.16 -8.24
N LEU A 73 4.17 -7.51 -7.23
CA LEU A 73 3.43 -8.16 -6.15
C LEU A 73 2.21 -8.94 -6.66
N SER A 74 1.42 -8.36 -7.58
CA SER A 74 0.28 -9.04 -8.19
C SER A 74 0.66 -10.31 -8.95
N VAL A 75 1.75 -10.25 -9.74
CA VAL A 75 2.26 -11.41 -10.48
C VAL A 75 2.74 -12.49 -9.51
N ARG A 76 3.52 -12.12 -8.49
CA ARG A 76 4.00 -13.05 -7.46
C ARG A 76 2.83 -13.69 -6.72
N CYS A 77 1.85 -12.90 -6.27
CA CYS A 77 0.65 -13.39 -5.58
C CYS A 77 -0.07 -14.45 -6.40
N LYS A 78 -0.29 -14.18 -7.69
CA LYS A 78 -0.92 -15.12 -8.62
C LYS A 78 -0.13 -16.43 -8.73
N LEU A 79 1.19 -16.35 -8.86
CA LEU A 79 2.06 -17.54 -8.98
C LEU A 79 2.04 -18.38 -7.70
N TYR A 80 2.16 -17.76 -6.53
CA TYR A 80 2.10 -18.47 -5.26
C TYR A 80 0.73 -19.09 -5.02
N PHE A 81 -0.36 -18.35 -5.29
CA PHE A 81 -1.71 -18.86 -5.16
C PHE A 81 -1.90 -20.12 -6.02
N ASN A 82 -1.54 -20.04 -7.30
CA ASN A 82 -1.63 -21.18 -8.20
C ASN A 82 -0.78 -22.38 -7.72
N ASN A 83 0.41 -22.14 -7.17
CA ASN A 83 1.28 -23.18 -6.62
C ASN A 83 0.62 -23.90 -5.43
N PHE A 84 0.11 -23.15 -4.45
CA PHE A 84 -0.59 -23.75 -3.31
C PHE A 84 -1.85 -24.49 -3.73
N MET A 85 -2.60 -23.99 -4.71
CA MET A 85 -3.78 -24.68 -5.25
C MET A 85 -3.42 -26.02 -5.91
N MET A 86 -2.31 -26.08 -6.66
CA MET A 86 -1.86 -27.32 -7.31
C MET A 86 -1.51 -28.42 -6.29
N GLN A 87 -0.99 -28.07 -5.12
CA GLN A 87 -0.70 -29.04 -4.06
C GLN A 87 -1.97 -29.70 -3.48
N LEU A 88 -3.14 -29.08 -3.67
CA LEU A 88 -4.46 -29.64 -3.33
C LEU A 88 -5.14 -30.33 -4.53
N ASN A 89 -4.41 -30.54 -5.64
CA ASN A 89 -4.95 -31.00 -6.92
C ASN A 89 -6.08 -30.11 -7.48
N CYS A 90 -6.09 -28.83 -7.09
CA CYS A 90 -7.05 -27.84 -7.53
C CYS A 90 -6.40 -26.87 -8.52
N SER A 91 -7.21 -26.28 -9.40
CA SER A 91 -6.76 -25.20 -10.27
C SER A 91 -7.30 -23.86 -9.77
N GLY A 92 -6.41 -22.90 -9.56
CA GLY A 92 -6.74 -21.53 -9.19
C GLY A 92 -6.39 -20.54 -10.29
N SER A 93 -7.15 -19.46 -10.38
CA SER A 93 -6.78 -18.30 -11.17
C SER A 93 -7.09 -17.03 -10.39
N MET A 94 -6.17 -16.07 -10.50
CA MET A 94 -6.28 -14.76 -9.87
C MET A 94 -6.06 -13.67 -10.92
N MET A 95 -6.96 -12.71 -10.95
CA MET A 95 -6.91 -11.55 -11.84
C MET A 95 -7.00 -10.27 -11.03
N PHE A 96 -5.95 -9.47 -11.06
CA PHE A 96 -5.92 -8.14 -10.48
C PHE A 96 -6.28 -7.13 -11.58
N ASP A 97 -7.42 -6.46 -11.43
CA ASP A 97 -7.75 -5.27 -12.21
C ASP A 97 -7.32 -4.04 -11.43
N HIS A 98 -6.20 -3.50 -11.86
CA HIS A 98 -5.55 -2.37 -11.24
C HIS A 98 -6.14 -1.01 -11.60
N ILE A 99 -7.02 -0.96 -12.62
CA ILE A 99 -7.72 0.25 -13.05
C ILE A 99 -9.04 0.35 -12.26
N ASN A 100 -9.76 -0.77 -12.15
CA ASN A 100 -11.03 -0.84 -11.41
C ASN A 100 -10.88 -1.25 -9.94
N GLU A 101 -9.63 -1.34 -9.46
CA GLU A 101 -9.28 -1.70 -8.07
C GLU A 101 -9.93 -3.00 -7.57
N SER A 102 -10.07 -3.98 -8.46
CA SER A 102 -10.74 -5.23 -8.16
C SER A 102 -9.82 -6.44 -8.23
N LEU A 103 -10.18 -7.48 -7.47
CA LEU A 103 -9.53 -8.77 -7.45
C LEU A 103 -10.58 -9.84 -7.74
N SER A 104 -10.38 -10.60 -8.80
CA SER A 104 -11.21 -11.76 -9.12
C SER A 104 -10.41 -13.04 -8.87
N ILE A 105 -10.97 -13.93 -8.07
CA ILE A 105 -10.41 -15.25 -7.77
C ILE A 105 -11.39 -16.30 -8.29
N SER A 106 -10.87 -17.28 -9.01
CA SER A 106 -11.62 -18.41 -9.51
C SER A 106 -10.92 -19.69 -9.11
N VAL A 107 -11.69 -20.67 -8.66
CA VAL A 107 -11.19 -21.96 -8.18
C VAL A 107 -11.97 -23.07 -8.86
N LYS A 108 -11.24 -24.07 -9.34
CA LYS A 108 -11.77 -25.29 -9.92
C LYS A 108 -11.30 -26.48 -9.09
N PRO A 109 -12.18 -27.08 -8.29
CA PRO A 109 -11.91 -28.30 -7.54
C PRO A 109 -11.64 -29.49 -8.48
N PRO A 110 -11.06 -30.59 -7.95
CA PRO A 110 -10.77 -31.79 -8.73
C PRO A 110 -12.06 -32.37 -9.33
N GLY A 111 -12.04 -32.71 -10.62
CA GLY A 111 -13.20 -33.28 -11.31
C GLY A 111 -14.23 -32.28 -11.84
N GLN A 112 -14.11 -30.98 -11.54
CA GLN A 112 -15.01 -29.93 -12.06
C GLN A 112 -14.39 -29.09 -13.20
N GLU A 113 -13.36 -29.60 -13.88
CA GLU A 113 -12.58 -28.84 -14.87
C GLU A 113 -13.43 -28.27 -16.03
N LYS A 114 -14.50 -28.98 -16.39
CA LYS A 114 -15.44 -28.65 -17.50
C LYS A 114 -16.55 -27.67 -17.12
N ASN A 115 -16.72 -27.34 -15.84
CA ASN A 115 -17.74 -26.39 -15.42
C ASN A 115 -17.22 -24.96 -15.64
N ASN A 116 -17.98 -24.16 -16.39
CA ASN A 116 -17.70 -22.73 -16.61
C ASN A 116 -18.11 -21.85 -15.41
N VAL A 117 -18.52 -22.47 -14.30
CA VAL A 117 -18.94 -21.75 -13.09
C VAL A 117 -17.68 -21.36 -12.32
N ASN A 118 -17.20 -20.15 -12.59
CA ASN A 118 -16.02 -19.54 -11.96
C ASN A 118 -16.37 -18.73 -10.69
N ASP A 119 -17.57 -18.89 -10.15
CA ASP A 119 -18.04 -18.12 -8.98
C ASP A 119 -17.68 -18.85 -7.68
N MET A 120 -16.91 -18.18 -6.80
CA MET A 120 -16.58 -18.69 -5.46
C MET A 120 -17.83 -19.03 -4.63
N ARG A 121 -18.97 -18.41 -4.94
CA ARG A 121 -20.26 -18.71 -4.29
C ARG A 121 -20.79 -20.12 -4.60
N SER A 122 -20.28 -20.78 -5.62
CA SER A 122 -20.67 -22.17 -5.95
C SER A 122 -19.86 -23.23 -5.21
N LEU A 123 -18.73 -22.86 -4.60
CA LEU A 123 -17.87 -23.76 -3.86
C LEU A 123 -18.52 -24.23 -2.55
N SER A 124 -18.24 -25.48 -2.18
CA SER A 124 -18.57 -26.03 -0.87
C SER A 124 -17.84 -25.31 0.27
N GLY A 125 -18.28 -25.48 1.51
CA GLY A 125 -17.65 -24.85 2.68
C GLY A 125 -16.17 -25.22 2.84
N GLY A 126 -15.84 -26.49 2.61
CA GLY A 126 -14.44 -26.97 2.62
C GLY A 126 -13.62 -26.36 1.48
N GLU A 127 -14.18 -26.28 0.28
CA GLU A 127 -13.50 -25.70 -0.89
C GLU A 127 -13.19 -24.21 -0.71
N ARG A 128 -14.15 -23.46 -0.17
CA ARG A 128 -13.92 -22.05 0.19
C ARG A 128 -12.83 -21.91 1.23
N SER A 129 -12.84 -22.77 2.25
CA SER A 129 -11.88 -22.70 3.36
C SER A 129 -10.46 -22.96 2.89
N PHE A 130 -10.19 -24.04 2.15
CA PHE A 130 -8.84 -24.29 1.66
C PHE A 130 -8.38 -23.23 0.64
N SER A 131 -9.29 -22.77 -0.23
CA SER A 131 -8.97 -21.71 -1.19
C SER A 131 -8.56 -20.41 -0.48
N THR A 132 -9.21 -20.12 0.64
CA THR A 132 -8.89 -18.98 1.51
C THR A 132 -7.52 -19.16 2.15
N VAL A 133 -7.19 -20.34 2.65
CA VAL A 133 -5.84 -20.65 3.19
C VAL A 133 -4.76 -20.48 2.10
N CYS A 134 -4.97 -21.03 0.89
CA CYS A 134 -4.04 -20.83 -0.23
C CYS A 134 -3.86 -19.35 -0.59
N PHE A 135 -4.93 -18.56 -0.54
CA PHE A 135 -4.85 -17.12 -0.77
C PHE A 135 -4.05 -16.40 0.32
N ILE A 136 -4.29 -16.73 1.59
CA ILE A 136 -3.54 -16.17 2.72
C ILE A 136 -2.05 -16.52 2.62
N LEU A 137 -1.71 -17.77 2.31
CA LEU A 137 -0.34 -18.21 2.10
C LEU A 137 0.34 -17.43 0.96
N ALA A 138 -0.37 -17.20 -0.15
CA ALA A 138 0.13 -16.40 -1.26
C ALA A 138 0.38 -14.93 -0.87
N LEU A 139 -0.52 -14.34 -0.08
CA LEU A 139 -0.34 -12.99 0.47
C LEU A 139 0.86 -12.94 1.42
N TRP A 140 1.06 -13.98 2.23
CA TRP A 140 2.20 -14.09 3.16
C TRP A 140 3.55 -14.28 2.46
N GLU A 141 3.60 -14.80 1.25
CA GLU A 141 4.83 -14.85 0.45
C GLU A 141 5.22 -13.48 -0.14
N ILE A 142 4.27 -12.55 -0.29
CA ILE A 142 4.51 -11.22 -0.87
C ILE A 142 4.53 -10.09 0.16
N THR A 143 4.05 -10.34 1.38
CA THR A 143 3.98 -9.35 2.46
C THR A 143 4.99 -9.64 3.57
N GLU A 144 5.49 -8.58 4.19
CA GLU A 144 6.37 -8.66 5.34
C GLU A 144 5.58 -8.30 6.60
N SER A 145 5.47 -9.26 7.53
CA SER A 145 4.92 -9.04 8.86
C SER A 145 5.71 -9.88 9.86
N PRO A 146 6.09 -9.33 11.03
CA PRO A 146 6.79 -10.08 12.06
C PRO A 146 5.90 -11.14 12.74
N PHE A 147 4.58 -10.92 12.76
CA PHE A 147 3.60 -11.83 13.36
C PHE A 147 2.50 -12.20 12.38
N ARG A 148 2.04 -13.44 12.46
CA ARG A 148 0.93 -13.97 11.67
C ARG A 148 0.05 -14.86 12.51
N CYS A 149 -1.25 -14.60 12.48
CA CYS A 149 -2.23 -15.32 13.25
C CYS A 149 -3.34 -15.82 12.35
N LEU A 150 -3.75 -17.07 12.52
CA LEU A 150 -5.00 -17.60 11.96
C LEU A 150 -5.79 -18.30 13.05
N ASP A 151 -7.10 -18.12 12.99
CA ASP A 151 -8.06 -18.74 13.88
C ASP A 151 -9.10 -19.51 13.06
N GLU A 152 -9.54 -20.65 13.57
CA GLU A 152 -10.57 -21.52 13.00
C GLU A 152 -10.43 -21.83 11.49
N PHE A 153 -9.20 -21.79 10.96
CA PHE A 153 -8.96 -21.88 9.52
C PHE A 153 -9.35 -23.24 8.92
N ASP A 154 -9.42 -24.30 9.74
CA ASP A 154 -9.64 -25.68 9.31
C ASP A 154 -11.04 -26.25 9.63
N VAL A 155 -11.94 -25.46 10.24
CA VAL A 155 -13.22 -25.95 10.78
C VAL A 155 -14.13 -26.60 9.73
N TYR A 156 -14.18 -26.06 8.51
CA TYR A 156 -15.05 -26.58 7.44
C TYR A 156 -14.34 -27.56 6.49
N MET A 157 -13.08 -27.88 6.74
CA MET A 157 -12.31 -28.78 5.89
C MET A 157 -12.52 -30.24 6.29
N ASP A 158 -12.51 -31.13 5.29
CA ASP A 158 -12.39 -32.56 5.56
C ASP A 158 -10.98 -32.93 6.05
N MET A 159 -10.81 -34.14 6.56
CA MET A 159 -9.54 -34.59 7.14
C MET A 159 -8.37 -34.55 6.13
N HIS A 160 -8.65 -34.80 4.85
CA HIS A 160 -7.64 -34.83 3.79
C HIS A 160 -7.11 -33.41 3.47
N ASN A 161 -8.00 -32.49 3.12
CA ASN A 161 -7.65 -31.10 2.79
C ASN A 161 -7.08 -30.36 4.00
N ARG A 162 -7.59 -30.66 5.20
CA ARG A 162 -7.07 -30.14 6.46
C ARG A 162 -5.61 -30.51 6.67
N SER A 163 -5.26 -31.79 6.50
CA SER A 163 -3.89 -32.27 6.66
C SER A 163 -2.93 -31.55 5.71
N ILE A 164 -3.32 -31.43 4.44
CA ILE A 164 -2.49 -30.72 3.43
C ILE A 164 -2.35 -29.24 3.78
N SER A 165 -3.44 -28.56 4.12
CA SER A 165 -3.44 -27.13 4.48
C SER A 165 -2.57 -26.85 5.71
N MET A 166 -2.64 -27.71 6.72
CA MET A 166 -1.81 -27.59 7.91
C MET A 166 -0.32 -27.80 7.60
N ASN A 167 0.01 -28.79 6.77
CA ASN A 167 1.39 -29.01 6.33
C ASN A 167 1.94 -27.82 5.54
N MET A 168 1.13 -27.18 4.69
CA MET A 168 1.52 -25.95 3.98
C MET A 168 1.82 -24.80 4.94
N LEU A 169 0.96 -24.59 5.94
CA LEU A 169 1.14 -23.54 6.96
C LEU A 169 2.42 -23.77 7.77
N VAL A 170 2.65 -24.99 8.23
CA VAL A 170 3.86 -25.38 8.95
C VAL A 170 5.09 -25.19 8.05
N ALA A 171 5.09 -25.72 6.83
CA ALA A 171 6.22 -25.61 5.91
C ALA A 171 6.57 -24.14 5.58
N LEU A 172 5.57 -23.28 5.39
CA LEU A 172 5.80 -21.86 5.18
C LEU A 172 6.35 -21.18 6.44
N SER A 173 5.86 -21.56 7.62
CA SER A 173 6.38 -21.04 8.89
C SER A 173 7.83 -21.42 9.14
N GLU A 174 8.20 -22.68 8.85
CA GLU A 174 9.58 -23.15 8.98
C GLU A 174 10.51 -22.45 7.99
N ARG A 175 10.09 -22.19 6.76
CA ARG A 175 10.91 -21.43 5.79
C ARG A 175 11.17 -19.98 6.20
N GLN A 176 10.40 -19.44 7.14
CA GLN A 176 10.42 -18.03 7.52
C GLN A 176 10.79 -17.83 8.99
N HIS A 177 11.96 -18.33 9.38
CA HIS A 177 12.47 -18.36 10.77
C HIS A 177 12.49 -17.01 11.52
N VAL A 178 12.45 -15.87 10.82
CA VAL A 178 12.44 -14.53 11.43
C VAL A 178 11.03 -14.03 11.77
N ARG A 179 10.00 -14.85 11.58
CA ARG A 179 8.58 -14.50 11.79
C ARG A 179 7.94 -15.46 12.78
N GLN A 180 7.02 -14.95 13.59
CA GLN A 180 6.23 -15.77 14.50
C GLN A 180 4.86 -16.09 13.90
N PHE A 181 4.46 -17.36 13.97
CA PHE A 181 3.18 -17.84 13.50
C PHE A 181 2.38 -18.38 14.69
N ILE A 182 1.09 -18.00 14.74
CA ILE A 182 0.14 -18.43 15.75
C ILE A 182 -1.06 -19.02 15.01
N PHE A 183 -1.34 -20.29 15.26
CA PHE A 183 -2.49 -20.98 14.68
C PHE A 183 -3.38 -21.46 15.82
N ILE A 184 -4.64 -21.04 15.78
CA ILE A 184 -5.67 -21.47 16.70
C ILE A 184 -6.60 -22.39 15.92
N THR A 185 -6.83 -23.58 16.45
CA THR A 185 -7.73 -24.57 15.86
C THR A 185 -8.42 -25.34 16.99
N PRO A 186 -9.73 -25.60 16.87
CA PRO A 186 -10.45 -26.48 17.81
C PRO A 186 -10.14 -27.97 17.57
N GLN A 187 -9.39 -28.28 16.51
CA GLN A 187 -9.16 -29.64 16.06
C GLN A 187 -7.84 -30.21 16.61
N SER A 188 -7.77 -31.53 16.77
CA SER A 188 -6.56 -32.20 17.31
C SER A 188 -5.32 -31.97 16.43
N THR A 189 -4.22 -31.57 17.06
CA THR A 189 -2.90 -31.31 16.43
C THR A 189 -1.93 -32.48 16.61
N SER A 190 -2.42 -33.65 17.01
CA SER A 190 -1.61 -34.85 17.32
C SER A 190 -0.73 -35.35 16.17
N HIS A 191 -1.09 -35.06 14.92
CA HIS A 191 -0.36 -35.46 13.73
C HIS A 191 0.80 -34.52 13.34
N LEU A 192 0.98 -33.40 14.04
CA LEU A 192 2.05 -32.45 13.72
C LEU A 192 3.44 -33.00 14.06
N PRO A 193 4.47 -32.66 13.26
CA PRO A 193 5.83 -33.07 13.56
C PRO A 193 6.30 -32.41 14.86
N LYS A 194 7.00 -33.18 15.70
CA LYS A 194 7.70 -32.64 16.86
C LYS A 194 8.95 -31.91 16.36
N SER A 195 8.96 -30.58 16.47
CA SER A 195 10.07 -29.71 16.06
C SER A 195 10.40 -28.73 17.19
N ALA A 196 11.68 -28.37 17.35
CA ALA A 196 12.10 -27.38 18.34
C ALA A 196 11.52 -25.98 18.06
N HIS A 197 11.08 -25.74 16.83
CA HIS A 197 10.47 -24.47 16.39
C HIS A 197 8.95 -24.45 16.53
N ILE A 198 8.32 -25.57 16.90
CA ILE A 198 6.86 -25.69 17.02
C ILE A 198 6.52 -25.94 18.48
N THR A 199 5.73 -25.05 19.07
CA THR A 199 5.18 -25.23 20.41
C THR A 199 3.67 -25.41 20.30
N ILE A 200 3.14 -26.48 20.87
CA ILE A 200 1.70 -26.78 20.88
C ILE A 200 1.17 -26.52 22.28
N HIS A 201 0.20 -25.61 22.39
CA HIS A 201 -0.54 -25.36 23.62
C HIS A 201 -1.94 -25.96 23.48
N GLN A 202 -2.21 -27.05 24.21
CA GLN A 202 -3.53 -27.68 24.24
C GLN A 202 -4.30 -27.15 25.44
N LEU A 203 -5.47 -26.54 25.19
CA LEU A 203 -6.40 -26.12 26.23
C LEU A 203 -7.21 -27.33 26.73
N GLN A 204 -7.69 -27.25 27.97
CA GLN A 204 -8.63 -28.22 28.50
C GLN A 204 -9.97 -28.12 27.77
N ASP A 205 -10.69 -29.23 27.68
CA ASP A 205 -12.03 -29.23 27.12
C ASP A 205 -12.93 -28.27 27.93
N PRO A 206 -13.81 -27.49 27.27
CA PRO A 206 -14.71 -26.58 27.96
C PRO A 206 -15.63 -27.36 28.91
N GLU A 207 -15.86 -26.82 30.10
CA GLU A 207 -16.85 -27.36 31.04
C GLU A 207 -18.23 -27.33 30.35
N ARG A 208 -18.76 -28.52 30.04
CA ARG A 208 -20.15 -28.64 29.58
C ARG A 208 -21.00 -28.70 30.82
N GLU A 209 -21.77 -27.65 31.10
CA GLU A 209 -22.88 -27.74 32.04
C GLU A 209 -23.74 -28.91 31.56
N ALA A 210 -23.84 -29.96 32.39
CA ALA A 210 -24.74 -31.06 32.11
C ALA A 210 -26.14 -30.45 32.00
N GLU A 211 -26.74 -30.50 30.80
CA GLU A 211 -28.15 -30.22 30.63
C GLU A 211 -28.88 -31.15 31.60
N GLU A 212 -29.42 -30.58 32.67
CA GLU A 212 -30.29 -31.27 33.61
C GLU A 212 -31.51 -31.75 32.82
N GLU A 213 -31.62 -33.07 32.63
CA GLU A 213 -32.79 -33.76 32.06
C GLU A 213 -34.08 -33.50 32.86
#